data_AF-B7GF48-F1
#
_entry.id   AF-B7GF48-F1
#
_cell.length_a   1.000
_cell.length_b   1.000
_cell.length_c   1.000
_cell.angle_alpha   90.00
_cell.angle_beta   90.00
_cell.angle_gamma   90.00
#
_symmetry.space_group_name_H-M   'P 1'
#
loop_
_entity.id
_entity.type
_entity.pdbx_description
1 polymer ?
#
loop_
_entity_poly.entity_id
_entity_poly.type
_entity_poly.pdbx_seq_one_letter_code
_entity_poly.pdbx_strand_id
1 'polypeptide(L)'
;MMHDAFGTYLNYTEDTHALCHAHHLRDLKSFIEQGQTWAMRMTTFLFAAKQAVEVHHGALPNEDTKRWERVYDRILAKAQHRLETMTPLPKKALAFVGRLQKRKEEALRFLREAHVPFDNNQAERDLRMVKVKENISGTFREEAFAQSFCIARSIVSTLTKHEKNVWNSLCRLLKGETLDDILSTT
;
A
#
# COMPACT_ATOMS: atom_id res chain seq x y z
N MET A 1 -8.03 -7.64 2.19
CA MET A 1 -6.83 -7.09 2.85
C MET A 1 -5.75 -6.69 1.85
N MET A 2 -5.24 -5.45 1.91
CA MET A 2 -4.05 -5.02 1.16
C MET A 2 -2.80 -5.07 2.04
N HIS A 3 -1.70 -5.68 1.55
CA HIS A 3 -0.49 -5.87 2.35
C HIS A 3 0.80 -5.99 1.52
N ASP A 4 1.95 -6.11 2.19
CA ASP A 4 3.31 -6.11 1.64
C ASP A 4 3.83 -7.49 1.17
N ALA A 5 2.92 -8.45 0.99
CA ALA A 5 3.24 -9.85 0.71
C ALA A 5 3.97 -10.64 1.82
N PHE A 6 3.99 -10.19 3.08
CA PHE A 6 4.52 -11.00 4.18
C PHE A 6 3.77 -12.34 4.33
N GLY A 7 4.51 -13.42 4.54
CA GLY A 7 4.01 -14.79 4.42
C GLY A 7 2.88 -15.13 5.39
N THR A 8 2.89 -14.56 6.59
CA THR A 8 1.86 -14.80 7.62
C THR A 8 0.48 -14.32 7.18
N TYR A 9 0.39 -13.33 6.28
CA TYR A 9 -0.90 -12.86 5.80
C TYR A 9 -1.67 -13.94 5.03
N LEU A 10 -1.00 -14.95 4.49
CA LEU A 10 -1.67 -16.05 3.78
C LEU A 10 -2.52 -16.93 4.70
N ASN A 11 -2.36 -16.79 6.03
CA ASN A 11 -3.18 -17.52 7.00
C ASN A 11 -4.58 -16.90 7.17
N TYR A 12 -4.83 -15.69 6.65
CA TYR A 12 -6.15 -15.07 6.67
C TYR A 12 -6.97 -15.51 5.45
N THR A 13 -7.36 -16.79 5.42
CA THR A 13 -8.02 -17.43 4.26
C THR A 13 -9.37 -16.82 3.90
N GLU A 14 -10.05 -16.20 4.87
CA GLU A 14 -11.33 -15.53 4.68
C GLU A 14 -11.19 -14.16 4.00
N ASP A 15 -9.97 -13.61 3.93
CA ASP A 15 -9.70 -12.32 3.33
C ASP A 15 -9.41 -12.42 1.83
N THR A 16 -9.98 -11.50 1.07
CA THR A 16 -9.56 -11.28 -0.32
C THR A 16 -8.27 -10.45 -0.33
N HIS A 17 -7.19 -10.99 -0.88
CA HIS A 17 -5.88 -10.34 -0.84
C HIS A 17 -5.60 -9.43 -2.04
N ALA A 18 -4.91 -8.32 -1.75
CA ALA A 18 -4.30 -7.41 -2.72
C ALA A 18 -2.88 -7.01 -2.27
N LEU A 19 -1.99 -6.73 -3.22
CA LEU A 19 -0.62 -6.32 -2.90
C LEU A 19 -0.45 -4.81 -2.94
N CYS A 20 0.26 -4.26 -1.95
CA CYS A 20 0.59 -2.85 -1.88
C CYS A 20 1.76 -2.50 -2.81
N HIS A 21 1.50 -1.70 -3.86
CA HIS A 21 2.54 -1.37 -4.83
C HIS A 21 3.59 -0.38 -4.32
N ALA A 22 3.36 0.34 -3.21
CA ALA A 22 4.40 1.16 -2.59
C ALA A 22 5.62 0.33 -2.14
N HIS A 23 5.39 -0.93 -1.74
CA HIS A 23 6.48 -1.87 -1.43
C HIS A 23 7.20 -2.32 -2.69
N HIS A 24 6.45 -2.70 -3.74
CA HIS A 24 7.02 -3.06 -5.03
C HIS A 24 7.89 -1.93 -5.60
N LEU A 25 7.43 -0.68 -5.54
CA LEU A 25 8.16 0.48 -6.03
C LEU A 25 9.46 0.73 -5.26
N ARG A 26 9.51 0.46 -3.94
CA ARG A 26 10.74 0.52 -3.15
C ARG A 26 11.74 -0.56 -3.58
N ASP A 27 11.30 -1.79 -3.75
CA ASP A 27 12.14 -2.89 -4.23
C ASP A 27 12.66 -2.60 -5.66
N LEU A 28 11.78 -2.15 -6.55
CA LEU A 28 12.10 -1.79 -7.94
C LEU A 28 13.13 -0.66 -8.01
N LYS A 29 13.07 0.33 -7.11
CA LYS A 29 14.07 1.40 -7.03
C LYS A 29 15.46 0.84 -6.80
N SER A 30 15.61 -0.11 -5.86
CA SER A 30 16.90 -0.74 -5.60
C SER A 30 17.44 -1.50 -6.82
N PHE A 31 16.57 -2.16 -7.59
CA PHE A 31 16.98 -2.83 -8.83
C PHE A 31 17.36 -1.84 -9.94
N ILE A 32 16.66 -0.70 -10.04
CA ILE A 32 17.02 0.38 -10.97
C ILE A 32 18.42 0.91 -10.65
N GLU A 33 18.73 1.14 -9.38
CA GLU A 33 20.06 1.57 -8.92
C GLU A 33 21.16 0.53 -9.24
N GLN A 34 20.79 -0.75 -9.35
CA GLN A 34 21.66 -1.84 -9.81
C GLN A 34 21.72 -1.97 -11.35
N GLY A 35 21.16 -1.02 -12.11
CA GLY A 35 21.17 -1.01 -13.57
C GLY A 35 20.17 -1.96 -14.25
N GLN A 36 19.19 -2.48 -13.50
CA GLN A 36 18.20 -3.42 -14.02
C GLN A 36 17.10 -2.69 -14.81
N THR A 37 17.22 -2.67 -16.15
CA THR A 37 16.28 -1.94 -17.02
C THR A 37 14.83 -2.48 -16.99
N TRP A 38 14.64 -3.76 -16.67
CA TRP A 38 13.31 -4.34 -16.50
C TRP A 38 12.56 -3.73 -15.31
N ALA A 39 13.29 -3.33 -14.26
CA ALA A 39 12.69 -2.74 -13.07
C ALA A 39 12.13 -1.35 -13.39
N MET A 40 12.84 -0.55 -14.20
CA MET A 40 12.33 0.72 -14.73
C MET A 40 11.04 0.51 -15.53
N ARG A 41 11.04 -0.49 -16.43
CA ARG A 41 9.84 -0.82 -17.23
C ARG A 41 8.65 -1.23 -16.37
N MET A 42 8.89 -2.01 -15.32
CA MET A 42 7.84 -2.40 -14.38
C MET A 42 7.33 -1.20 -13.57
N THR A 43 8.22 -0.30 -13.12
CA THR A 43 7.84 0.96 -12.46
C THR A 43 6.96 1.82 -13.37
N THR A 44 7.36 2.04 -14.62
CA THR A 44 6.57 2.78 -15.60
C THR A 44 5.21 2.12 -15.85
N PHE A 45 5.18 0.80 -15.99
CA PHE A 45 3.94 0.04 -16.12
C PHE A 45 3.00 0.29 -14.94
N LEU A 46 3.49 0.17 -13.70
CA LEU A 46 2.67 0.33 -12.50
C LEU A 46 2.07 1.73 -12.40
N PHE A 47 2.84 2.78 -12.70
CA PHE A 47 2.31 4.15 -12.68
C PHE A 47 1.30 4.39 -13.81
N ALA A 48 1.55 3.89 -15.02
CA ALA A 48 0.61 4.02 -16.13
C ALA A 48 -0.69 3.26 -15.85
N ALA A 49 -0.60 2.08 -15.24
CA ALA A 49 -1.74 1.28 -14.83
C ALA A 49 -2.58 1.98 -13.76
N LYS A 50 -1.92 2.58 -12.75
CA LYS A 50 -2.56 3.42 -11.74
C LYS A 50 -3.34 4.57 -12.37
N GLN A 51 -2.69 5.32 -13.26
CA GLN A 51 -3.31 6.46 -13.94
C GLN A 51 -4.52 6.03 -14.78
N ALA A 52 -4.44 4.90 -15.49
CA ALA A 52 -5.56 4.37 -16.24
C ALA A 52 -6.76 4.06 -15.33
N VAL A 53 -6.51 3.40 -14.19
CA VAL A 53 -7.56 3.11 -13.19
C VAL A 53 -8.21 4.40 -12.66
N GLU A 54 -7.41 5.42 -12.37
CA GLU A 54 -7.90 6.72 -11.90
C GLU A 54 -8.80 7.41 -12.94
N VAL A 55 -8.41 7.37 -14.23
CA VAL A 55 -9.21 7.92 -15.35
C VAL A 55 -10.54 7.18 -15.52
N HIS A 56 -10.57 5.87 -15.24
CA HIS A 56 -11.78 5.06 -15.30
C HIS A 56 -12.56 5.01 -13.96
N HIS A 57 -12.34 5.97 -13.07
CA HIS A 57 -13.05 6.10 -11.79
C HIS A 57 -12.94 4.87 -10.87
N GLY A 58 -11.79 4.20 -10.89
CA GLY A 58 -11.42 3.18 -9.91
C GLY A 58 -11.30 1.76 -10.45
N ALA A 59 -11.85 1.44 -11.63
CA ALA A 59 -11.67 0.11 -12.23
C ALA A 59 -11.72 0.15 -13.76
N LEU A 60 -10.95 -0.72 -14.41
CA LEU A 60 -10.91 -0.84 -15.86
C LEU A 60 -11.96 -1.83 -16.38
N PRO A 61 -12.47 -1.63 -17.61
CA PRO A 61 -13.25 -2.64 -18.32
C PRO A 61 -12.46 -3.94 -18.51
N ASN A 62 -13.16 -5.07 -18.53
CA ASN A 62 -12.55 -6.40 -18.64
C ASN A 62 -11.58 -6.57 -19.83
N GLU A 63 -11.90 -5.98 -20.98
CA GLU A 63 -11.03 -6.05 -22.16
C GLU A 63 -9.70 -5.31 -21.94
N ASP A 64 -9.74 -4.15 -21.28
CA ASP A 64 -8.56 -3.35 -20.97
C ASP A 64 -7.72 -4.02 -19.90
N THR A 65 -8.33 -4.56 -18.85
CA THR A 65 -7.61 -5.34 -17.84
C THR A 65 -6.82 -6.48 -18.47
N LYS A 66 -7.43 -7.25 -19.39
CA LYS A 66 -6.73 -8.32 -20.14
C LYS A 66 -5.56 -7.79 -20.99
N ARG A 67 -5.61 -6.55 -21.47
CA ARG A 67 -4.48 -5.91 -22.17
C ARG A 67 -3.36 -5.60 -21.18
N TRP A 68 -3.67 -5.00 -20.03
CA TRP A 68 -2.71 -4.70 -18.97
C TRP A 68 -2.03 -5.96 -18.43
N GLU A 69 -2.78 -7.01 -18.15
CA GLU A 69 -2.26 -8.31 -17.71
C GLU A 69 -1.26 -8.90 -18.71
N ARG A 70 -1.55 -8.84 -20.02
CA ARG A 70 -0.62 -9.34 -21.05
C ARG A 70 0.67 -8.53 -21.10
N VAL A 71 0.60 -7.22 -20.87
CA VAL A 71 1.80 -6.36 -20.80
C VAL A 71 2.61 -6.69 -19.54
N TYR A 72 1.95 -6.87 -18.40
CA TYR A 72 2.56 -7.29 -17.15
C TYR A 72 3.34 -8.60 -17.30
N ASP A 73 2.68 -9.64 -17.82
CA ASP A 73 3.28 -10.96 -18.05
C ASP A 73 4.50 -10.87 -18.96
N ARG A 74 4.41 -10.06 -20.04
CA ARG A 74 5.51 -9.86 -20.98
C ARG A 74 6.71 -9.18 -20.34
N ILE A 75 6.49 -8.19 -19.45
CA ILE A 75 7.58 -7.52 -18.74
C ILE A 75 8.27 -8.53 -17.81
N LEU A 76 7.50 -9.29 -17.03
CA LEU A 76 8.06 -10.26 -16.08
C LEU A 76 8.75 -11.44 -16.77
N ALA A 77 8.19 -11.99 -17.85
CA ALA A 77 8.83 -13.06 -18.62
C ALA A 77 10.18 -12.61 -19.20
N LYS A 78 10.25 -11.39 -19.75
CA LYS A 78 11.52 -10.82 -20.23
C LYS A 78 12.50 -10.55 -19.09
N ALA A 79 12.02 -10.10 -17.94
CA ALA A 79 12.86 -9.91 -16.76
C ALA A 79 13.45 -11.24 -16.29
N GLN A 80 12.61 -12.27 -16.12
CA GLN A 80 13.02 -13.61 -15.71
C GLN A 80 14.11 -14.18 -16.63
N HIS A 81 13.83 -14.21 -17.94
CA HIS A 81 14.77 -14.73 -18.93
C HIS A 81 16.12 -14.00 -18.87
N ARG A 82 16.10 -12.66 -18.77
CA ARG A 82 17.34 -11.88 -18.65
C ARG A 82 18.10 -12.21 -17.37
N LEU A 83 17.42 -12.25 -16.23
CA LEU A 83 18.03 -12.48 -14.93
C LEU A 83 18.65 -13.88 -14.81
N GLU A 84 18.03 -14.90 -15.41
CA GLU A 84 18.56 -16.28 -15.43
C GLU A 84 19.87 -16.41 -16.24
N THR A 85 20.09 -15.53 -17.21
CA THR A 85 21.34 -15.51 -18.01
C THR A 85 22.49 -14.74 -17.35
N MET A 86 22.26 -14.07 -16.23
CA MET A 86 23.28 -13.26 -15.57
C MET A 86 24.20 -14.07 -14.65
N THR A 87 25.48 -13.73 -14.66
CA THR A 87 26.49 -14.27 -13.74
C THR A 87 27.18 -13.12 -13.00
N PRO A 88 27.16 -13.09 -11.66
CA PRO A 88 26.49 -14.04 -10.76
C PRO A 88 24.95 -13.96 -10.85
N LEU A 89 24.28 -15.05 -10.49
CA LEU A 89 22.82 -15.15 -10.53
C LEU A 89 22.17 -14.16 -9.53
N PRO A 90 21.33 -13.22 -9.99
CA PRO A 90 20.72 -12.19 -9.15
C PRO A 90 19.51 -12.74 -8.38
N LYS A 91 19.76 -13.59 -7.38
CA LYS A 91 18.73 -14.33 -6.60
C LYS A 91 17.60 -13.45 -6.06
N LYS A 92 17.91 -12.25 -5.57
CA LYS A 92 16.91 -11.30 -5.03
C LYS A 92 15.94 -10.82 -6.11
N ALA A 93 16.44 -10.46 -7.27
CA ALA A 93 15.63 -10.00 -8.40
C ALA A 93 14.77 -11.15 -8.96
N LEU A 94 15.33 -12.36 -9.08
CA LEU A 94 14.58 -13.55 -9.49
C LEU A 94 13.46 -13.89 -8.51
N ALA A 95 13.74 -13.86 -7.20
CA ALA A 95 12.72 -14.08 -6.18
C ALA A 95 11.60 -13.03 -6.24
N PHE A 96 11.96 -11.76 -6.50
CA PHE A 96 10.99 -10.68 -6.67
C PHE A 96 10.09 -10.91 -7.90
N VAL A 97 10.68 -11.21 -9.06
CA VAL A 97 9.94 -11.51 -10.30
C VAL A 97 9.04 -12.73 -10.12
N GLY A 98 9.56 -13.82 -9.55
CA GLY A 98 8.78 -15.04 -9.27
C GLY A 98 7.62 -14.78 -8.32
N ARG A 99 7.80 -13.93 -7.29
CA ARG A 99 6.72 -13.53 -6.38
C ARG A 99 5.62 -12.76 -7.12
N LEU A 100 5.98 -11.81 -7.98
CA LEU A 100 5.03 -11.05 -8.79
C LEU A 100 4.27 -11.94 -9.78
N GLN A 101 4.94 -12.91 -10.41
CA GLN A 101 4.30 -13.90 -11.29
C GLN A 101 3.33 -14.79 -10.50
N LYS A 102 3.77 -15.36 -9.37
CA LYS A 102 2.96 -16.25 -8.54
C LYS A 102 1.71 -15.56 -7.98
N ARG A 103 1.82 -14.28 -7.65
CA ARG A 103 0.74 -13.49 -7.02
C ARG A 103 0.14 -12.45 -7.96
N LYS A 104 0.13 -12.75 -9.26
CA LYS A 104 -0.38 -11.85 -10.30
C LYS A 104 -1.80 -11.33 -10.00
N GLU A 105 -2.70 -12.23 -9.61
CA GLU A 105 -4.10 -11.86 -9.35
C GLU A 105 -4.22 -10.81 -8.25
N GLU A 106 -3.46 -10.98 -7.18
CA GLU A 106 -3.43 -10.05 -6.04
C GLU A 106 -2.69 -8.75 -6.38
N ALA A 107 -1.65 -8.83 -7.21
CA ALA A 107 -0.89 -7.68 -7.69
C ALA A 107 -1.68 -6.83 -8.70
N LEU A 108 -2.64 -7.40 -9.43
CA LEU A 108 -3.39 -6.68 -10.46
C LEU A 108 -4.87 -6.48 -10.08
N ARG A 109 -5.25 -6.80 -8.84
CA ARG A 109 -6.65 -6.69 -8.38
C ARG A 109 -7.19 -5.25 -8.49
N PHE A 110 -6.36 -4.25 -8.21
CA PHE A 110 -6.71 -2.82 -8.34
C PHE A 110 -7.13 -2.41 -9.76
N LEU A 111 -6.81 -3.21 -10.78
CA LEU A 111 -7.29 -2.96 -12.15
C LEU A 111 -8.78 -3.27 -12.33
N ARG A 112 -9.33 -4.17 -11.51
CA ARG A 112 -10.67 -4.76 -11.70
C ARG A 112 -11.68 -4.32 -10.65
N GLU A 113 -11.20 -3.94 -9.47
CA GLU A 113 -12.05 -3.70 -8.31
C GLU A 113 -11.88 -2.27 -7.78
N ALA A 114 -12.93 -1.45 -7.93
CA ALA A 114 -12.88 -0.02 -7.62
C ALA A 114 -12.55 0.31 -6.15
N HIS A 115 -12.80 -0.61 -5.24
CA HIS A 115 -12.53 -0.44 -3.81
C HIS A 115 -11.10 -0.87 -3.42
N VAL A 116 -10.33 -1.47 -4.33
CA VAL A 116 -8.96 -1.91 -4.08
C VAL A 116 -8.00 -0.79 -4.53
N PRO A 117 -7.34 -0.08 -3.60
CA PRO A 117 -6.45 1.00 -3.98
C PRO A 117 -5.16 0.44 -4.60
N PHE A 118 -4.33 1.33 -5.16
CA PHE A 118 -3.00 0.97 -5.66
C PHE A 118 -1.98 0.72 -4.52
N ASP A 119 -2.14 1.42 -3.40
CA ASP A 119 -1.26 1.30 -2.25
C ASP A 119 -2.03 1.50 -0.94
N ASN A 120 -1.42 1.07 0.17
CA ASN A 120 -1.96 1.21 1.52
C ASN A 120 -1.21 2.29 2.32
N ASN A 121 -0.63 3.28 1.64
CA ASN A 121 0.23 4.27 2.30
C ASN A 121 -0.49 5.05 3.41
N GLN A 122 -1.82 5.20 3.31
CA GLN A 122 -2.59 5.90 4.34
C GLN A 122 -2.66 5.09 5.64
N ALA A 123 -2.97 3.79 5.60
CA ALA A 123 -2.99 2.97 6.81
C ALA A 123 -1.58 2.84 7.40
N GLU A 124 -0.55 2.69 6.57
CA GLU A 124 0.84 2.68 7.02
C GLU A 124 1.22 3.99 7.72
N ARG A 125 0.81 5.15 7.18
CA ARG A 125 1.01 6.47 7.80
C ARG A 125 0.26 6.61 9.13
N ASP A 126 -0.99 6.14 9.20
CA ASP A 126 -1.80 6.18 10.41
C ASP A 126 -1.16 5.33 11.53
N LEU A 127 -0.58 4.17 11.19
CA LEU A 127 0.13 3.28 12.13
C LEU A 127 1.55 3.75 12.49
N ARG A 128 2.18 4.59 11.67
CA ARG A 128 3.57 5.07 11.89
C ARG A 128 3.77 5.67 13.29
N MET A 129 2.77 6.35 13.83
CA MET A 129 2.88 6.97 15.16
C MET A 129 3.00 5.95 16.30
N VAL A 130 2.46 4.74 16.13
CA VAL A 130 2.67 3.64 17.08
C VAL A 130 4.15 3.27 17.11
N LYS A 131 4.79 3.14 15.93
CA LYS A 131 6.21 2.83 15.85
C LYS A 131 7.10 3.96 16.36
N VAL A 132 6.72 5.22 16.13
CA VAL A 132 7.42 6.39 16.71
C VAL A 132 7.32 6.37 18.23
N LYS A 133 6.14 6.08 18.80
CA LYS A 133 5.96 5.95 20.25
C LYS A 133 6.89 4.87 20.82
N GLU A 134 6.95 3.71 20.17
CA GLU A 134 7.83 2.61 20.58
C GLU A 134 9.31 3.01 20.53
N ASN A 135 9.76 3.60 19.41
CA ASN A 135 11.17 3.92 19.19
C ASN A 135 11.69 5.09 20.04
N ILE A 136 10.85 6.11 20.28
CA ILE A 136 11.27 7.35 20.95
C ILE A 136 10.88 7.34 22.43
N SER A 137 9.69 6.86 22.75
CA SER A 137 9.11 6.98 24.10
C SER A 137 8.87 5.62 24.76
N GLY A 138 9.42 4.53 24.19
CA GLY A 138 9.25 3.17 24.67
C GLY A 138 7.86 2.57 24.45
N THR A 139 7.72 1.30 24.84
CA THR A 139 6.46 0.55 24.77
C THR A 139 5.45 0.98 25.83
N PHE A 140 4.20 0.57 25.67
CA PHE A 140 3.19 0.70 26.72
C PHE A 140 3.38 -0.42 27.75
N ARG A 141 3.26 -0.07 29.04
CA ARG A 141 3.31 -1.05 30.14
C ARG A 141 1.94 -1.65 30.45
N GLU A 142 0.88 -0.94 30.08
CA GLU A 142 -0.51 -1.32 30.31
C GLU A 142 -1.31 -1.13 29.02
N GLU A 143 -2.23 -2.06 28.76
CA GLU A 143 -3.08 -2.03 27.57
C GLU A 143 -3.98 -0.77 27.53
N ALA A 144 -4.46 -0.31 28.68
CA ALA A 144 -5.28 0.90 28.79
C ALA A 144 -4.59 2.15 28.21
N PHE A 145 -3.26 2.27 28.37
CA PHE A 145 -2.51 3.37 27.77
C PHE A 145 -2.34 3.21 26.26
N ALA A 146 -2.18 1.98 25.77
CA ALA A 146 -2.17 1.70 24.34
C ALA A 146 -3.51 2.04 23.69
N GLN A 147 -4.63 1.66 24.34
CA GLN A 147 -5.98 1.99 23.89
C GLN A 147 -6.22 3.50 23.89
N SER A 148 -5.85 4.21 24.96
CA SER A 148 -5.96 5.67 25.06
C SER A 148 -5.16 6.38 23.95
N PHE A 149 -3.95 5.89 23.66
CA PHE A 149 -3.14 6.38 22.56
C PHE A 149 -3.84 6.16 21.20
N CYS A 150 -4.36 4.96 20.95
CA CYS A 150 -5.09 4.65 19.72
C CYS A 150 -6.33 5.54 19.54
N ILE A 151 -7.10 5.79 20.61
CA ILE A 151 -8.27 6.69 20.59
C ILE A 151 -7.85 8.13 20.25
N ALA A 152 -6.85 8.68 20.94
CA ALA A 152 -6.38 10.03 20.66
C ALA A 152 -5.88 10.17 19.21
N ARG A 153 -5.18 9.15 18.70
CA ARG A 153 -4.70 9.12 17.31
C ARG A 153 -5.83 8.97 16.29
N SER A 154 -6.87 8.17 16.58
CA SER A 154 -8.01 8.02 15.69
C SER A 154 -8.82 9.31 15.57
N ILE A 155 -9.00 10.03 16.68
CA ILE A 155 -9.62 11.37 16.69
C ILE A 155 -8.83 12.34 15.81
N VAL A 156 -7.51 12.45 16.03
CA VAL A 156 -6.66 13.37 15.23
C VAL A 156 -6.66 12.99 13.74
N SER A 157 -6.62 11.70 13.40
CA SER A 157 -6.69 11.23 12.02
C SER A 157 -8.02 11.61 11.37
N THR A 158 -9.13 11.43 12.10
CA THR A 158 -10.48 11.79 11.64
C THR A 158 -10.62 13.29 11.40
N LEU A 159 -10.21 14.12 12.37
CA LEU A 159 -10.26 15.58 12.23
C LEU A 159 -9.44 16.08 11.03
N THR A 160 -8.24 15.52 10.83
CA THR A 160 -7.39 15.85 9.68
C THR A 160 -8.05 15.47 8.35
N LYS A 161 -8.69 14.29 8.28
CA LYS A 161 -9.38 13.80 7.08
C LYS A 161 -10.59 14.66 6.70
N HIS A 162 -11.24 15.29 7.68
CA HIS A 162 -12.35 16.22 7.48
C HIS A 162 -11.90 17.69 7.40
N GLU A 163 -10.59 17.93 7.22
CA GLU A 163 -10.01 19.26 7.06
C GLU A 163 -10.31 20.21 8.24
N LYS A 164 -10.56 19.66 9.43
CA LYS A 164 -10.81 20.44 10.64
C LYS A 164 -9.52 20.89 11.29
N ASN A 165 -9.53 22.08 11.88
CA ASN A 165 -8.43 22.54 12.71
C ASN A 165 -8.30 21.63 13.96
N VAL A 166 -7.25 20.82 14.00
CA VAL A 166 -7.05 19.80 15.04
C VAL A 166 -7.00 20.42 16.44
N TRP A 167 -6.26 21.53 16.62
CA TRP A 167 -6.12 22.17 17.92
C TRP A 167 -7.46 22.67 18.46
N ASN A 168 -8.18 23.47 17.67
CA ASN A 168 -9.48 24.00 18.07
C ASN A 168 -10.49 22.88 18.34
N SER A 169 -10.47 21.83 17.52
CA SER A 169 -11.34 20.67 17.69
C SER A 169 -11.05 19.92 18.99
N LEU A 170 -9.78 19.71 19.34
CA LEU A 170 -9.41 19.11 20.62
C LEU A 170 -9.85 19.98 21.80
N CYS A 171 -9.72 21.31 21.70
CA CYS A 171 -10.25 22.22 22.73
C CYS A 171 -11.77 22.10 22.90
N ARG A 172 -12.53 21.93 21.81
CA ARG A 172 -13.99 21.73 21.84
C ARG A 172 -14.36 20.38 22.48
N LEU A 173 -13.68 19.30 22.09
CA LEU A 173 -13.87 17.97 22.69
C LEU A 173 -13.62 17.99 24.19
N LEU A 174 -12.55 18.66 24.65
CA LEU A 174 -12.24 18.78 26.08
C LEU A 174 -13.26 19.63 26.86
N LYS A 175 -14.05 20.47 26.17
CA LYS A 175 -15.18 21.22 26.75
C LYS A 175 -16.48 20.41 26.78
N GLY A 176 -16.47 19.17 26.28
CA GLY A 176 -17.61 18.27 26.29
C GLY A 176 -18.43 18.26 25.00
N GLU A 177 -18.01 18.96 23.95
CA GLU A 177 -18.65 18.83 22.63
C GLU A 177 -18.35 17.45 22.02
N THR A 178 -19.27 16.92 21.23
CA THR A 178 -19.08 15.62 20.59
C THR A 178 -18.25 15.75 19.31
N LEU A 179 -17.66 14.63 18.88
CA LEU A 179 -16.95 14.60 17.60
C LEU A 179 -17.89 14.90 16.42
N ASP A 180 -19.13 14.41 16.49
CA ASP A 180 -20.14 14.63 15.43
C ASP A 180 -20.52 16.11 15.30
N ASP A 181 -20.64 16.84 16.41
CA ASP A 181 -20.91 18.29 16.40
C ASP A 181 -19.76 19.06 15.72
N ILE A 182 -18.52 18.65 15.99
CA ILE A 182 -17.34 19.28 15.39
C ILE A 182 -17.25 18.98 13.89
N LEU A 183 -17.55 17.74 13.50
CA LEU A 183 -17.49 17.31 12.10
C LEU A 183 -18.61 17.92 11.25
N SER A 184 -19.79 18.15 11.84
CA SER A 184 -20.95 18.75 11.17
C SER A 184 -20.86 20.27 10.98
N THR A 185 -20.04 20.96 11.76
CA THR A 185 -19.80 22.40 11.59
C THR A 185 -18.94 22.60 10.34
N THR A 186 -19.46 23.22 9.26
CA THR A 186 -18.70 23.51 8.01
C THR A 186 -17.37 24.19 8.28
#